data_AF-A0A3E2CB30-F1
#
_entry.id   AF-A0A3E2CB30-F1
#
_cell.length_a   1.000
_cell.length_b   1.000
_cell.length_c   1.000
_cell.angle_alpha   90.00
_cell.angle_beta   90.00
_cell.angle_gamma   90.00
#
_symmetry.space_group_name_H-M   'P 1'
#
loop_
_entity.id
_entity.type
_entity.pdbx_description
1 polymer ?
#
loop_
_entity_poly.entity_id
_entity_poly.type
_entity_poly.pdbx_seq_one_letter_code
_entity_poly.pdbx_strand_id
1 'polypeptide(L)'
;TLIRYREMYLEDPKSARATPKDHHDNIVNNIVDNLLKLEQSKIFDRIQIYKRDEKCIYDSDSYKNSPNITAASVLKEVLFGKKTIDEKKLICHAKNRLNELDKLIDKSL
;
A
#
# COMPACT_ATOMS: atom_id res chain seq x y z
N THR A 1 0.68 -1.26 8.36
CA THR A 1 0.38 -0.37 9.51
C THR A 1 0.70 -1.01 10.84
N LEU A 2 0.28 -2.25 11.10
CA LEU A 2 0.45 -2.91 12.41
C LEU A 2 1.89 -3.22 12.84
N ILE A 3 2.74 -3.73 11.94
CA ILE A 3 4.15 -4.03 12.24
C ILE A 3 4.87 -2.75 12.72
N ARG A 4 4.75 -1.65 11.95
CA ARG A 4 5.30 -0.33 12.31
C ARG A 4 4.91 0.09 13.73
N TYR A 5 3.63 -0.06 14.09
CA TYR A 5 3.16 0.32 15.42
C TYR A 5 3.83 -0.51 16.51
N ARG A 6 3.89 -1.84 16.35
CA ARG A 6 4.50 -2.75 17.34
C ARG A 6 6.00 -2.52 17.49
N GLU A 7 6.71 -2.30 16.37
CA GLU A 7 8.14 -1.95 16.40
C GLU A 7 8.37 -0.64 17.14
N MET A 8 7.57 0.40 16.86
CA MET A 8 7.64 1.65 17.64
C MET A 8 7.27 1.48 19.11
N TYR A 9 6.32 0.59 19.43
CA TYR A 9 5.93 0.33 20.82
C TYR A 9 7.07 -0.33 21.61
N LEU A 10 7.82 -1.25 21.00
CA LEU A 10 8.99 -1.87 21.63
C LEU A 10 10.15 -0.87 21.83
N GLU A 11 10.29 0.11 20.95
CA GLU A 11 11.28 1.20 21.06
C GLU A 11 10.89 2.23 22.13
N ASP A 12 9.68 2.80 22.04
CA ASP A 12 9.14 3.75 23.01
C ASP A 12 7.59 3.71 23.03
N PRO A 13 7.00 3.09 24.06
CA PRO A 13 5.54 3.03 24.22
C PRO A 13 4.85 4.40 24.27
N LYS A 14 5.53 5.45 24.76
CA LYS A 14 4.93 6.78 24.95
C LYS A 14 4.77 7.54 23.63
N SER A 15 5.67 7.32 22.67
CA SER A 15 5.60 7.93 21.34
C SER A 15 4.92 7.04 20.29
N ALA A 16 4.71 5.74 20.57
CA ALA A 16 4.03 4.84 19.65
C ALA A 16 2.60 5.32 19.34
N ARG A 17 2.28 5.39 18.03
CA ARG A 17 0.95 5.77 17.53
C ARG A 17 0.47 4.79 16.47
N ALA A 18 -0.66 4.15 16.74
CA ALA A 18 -1.33 3.29 15.78
C ALA A 18 -1.96 4.12 14.67
N THR A 19 -2.05 3.53 13.48
CA THR A 19 -2.89 4.07 12.40
C THR A 19 -4.25 3.38 12.51
N PRO A 20 -5.34 4.09 12.86
CA PRO A 20 -6.68 3.52 12.90
C PRO A 20 -7.01 2.82 11.58
N LYS A 21 -7.67 1.65 11.67
CA LYS A 21 -8.01 0.85 10.49
C LYS A 21 -8.90 1.64 9.53
N ASP A 22 -9.87 2.37 10.08
CA ASP A 22 -10.82 3.16 9.29
C ASP A 22 -10.14 4.24 8.46
N HIS A 23 -9.09 4.89 8.97
CA HIS A 23 -8.33 5.86 8.20
C HIS A 23 -7.56 5.21 7.05
N HIS A 24 -6.98 4.04 7.28
CA HIS A 24 -6.29 3.29 6.22
C HIS A 24 -7.29 2.81 5.14
N ASP A 25 -8.39 2.20 5.56
CA ASP A 25 -9.41 1.69 4.65
C ASP A 25 -10.06 2.81 3.84
N ASN A 26 -10.29 3.99 4.45
CA ASN A 26 -10.80 5.15 3.75
C ASN A 26 -9.89 5.58 2.59
N ILE A 27 -8.56 5.50 2.74
CA ILE A 27 -7.64 5.76 1.63
C ILE A 27 -7.77 4.68 0.56
N VAL A 28 -7.71 3.39 0.93
CA VAL A 28 -7.81 2.26 -0.03
C VAL A 28 -9.10 2.31 -0.85
N ASN A 29 -10.21 2.68 -0.22
CA ASN A 29 -11.52 2.73 -0.87
C ASN A 29 -11.64 3.89 -1.86
N ASN A 30 -10.95 5.01 -1.64
CA ASN A 30 -11.10 6.22 -2.45
C ASN A 30 -9.94 6.47 -3.42
N ILE A 31 -8.78 5.83 -3.23
CA ILE A 31 -7.56 6.18 -3.99
C ILE A 31 -7.68 5.93 -5.49
N VAL A 32 -8.42 4.89 -5.89
CA VAL A 32 -8.66 4.57 -7.31
C VAL A 32 -9.49 5.67 -7.98
N ASP A 33 -10.60 6.06 -7.36
CA ASP A 33 -11.51 7.07 -7.90
C ASP A 33 -10.85 8.46 -7.89
N ASN A 34 -10.08 8.77 -6.86
CA ASN A 34 -9.30 10.00 -6.80
C ASN A 34 -8.25 10.03 -7.92
N LEU A 35 -7.51 8.93 -8.14
CA LEU A 35 -6.53 8.85 -9.21
C LEU A 35 -7.18 9.04 -10.58
N LEU A 36 -8.35 8.45 -10.81
CA LEU A 36 -9.10 8.64 -12.06
C LEU A 36 -9.47 10.10 -12.30
N LYS A 37 -9.97 10.80 -11.26
CA LYS A 37 -10.29 12.23 -11.34
C LYS A 37 -9.05 13.07 -11.66
N LEU A 38 -7.92 12.77 -11.02
CA LEU A 38 -6.65 13.46 -11.26
C LEU A 38 -6.15 13.22 -12.69
N GLU A 39 -6.22 11.98 -13.18
CA GLU A 39 -5.84 11.62 -14.54
C GLU A 39 -6.73 12.33 -15.58
N GLN A 40 -8.04 12.38 -15.37
CA GLN A 40 -9.00 13.10 -16.24
C GLN A 40 -8.81 14.62 -16.23
N SER A 41 -8.39 15.18 -15.09
CA SER A 41 -8.14 16.61 -14.95
C SER A 41 -6.91 17.09 -15.75
N LYS A 42 -6.03 16.17 -16.17
CA LYS A 42 -4.79 16.45 -16.93
C LYS A 42 -3.89 17.51 -16.28
N ILE A 43 -3.94 17.63 -14.95
CA ILE A 43 -3.10 18.58 -14.19
C ILE A 43 -1.66 18.10 -13.99
N PHE A 44 -1.42 16.80 -14.14
CA PHE A 44 -0.09 16.21 -14.01
C PHE A 44 0.45 15.86 -15.39
N ASP A 45 1.69 16.28 -15.66
CA ASP A 45 2.40 15.95 -16.89
C ASP A 45 2.69 14.44 -17.00
N ARG A 46 2.89 13.78 -15.85
CA ARG A 46 3.23 12.36 -15.77
C ARG A 46 2.67 11.73 -14.49
N ILE A 47 2.10 10.55 -14.62
CA ILE A 47 1.60 9.71 -13.54
C ILE A 47 2.32 8.37 -13.60
N GLN A 48 2.85 7.91 -12.47
CA GLN A 48 3.57 6.65 -12.36
C GLN A 48 3.11 5.84 -11.16
N ILE A 49 3.14 4.52 -11.27
CA ILE A 49 2.81 3.60 -10.19
C ILE A 49 3.98 2.65 -9.99
N TYR A 50 4.44 2.56 -8.74
CA TYR A 50 5.57 1.73 -8.34
C TYR A 50 5.14 0.66 -7.33
N LYS A 51 5.75 -0.52 -7.45
CA LYS A 51 5.69 -1.57 -6.42
C LYS A 51 6.81 -1.37 -5.39
N ARG A 52 6.74 -2.16 -4.31
CA ARG A 52 7.68 -2.08 -3.18
C ARG A 52 9.12 -2.48 -3.54
N ASP A 53 9.30 -3.24 -4.61
CA ASP A 53 10.59 -3.62 -5.20
C ASP A 53 11.11 -2.56 -6.19
N GLU A 54 10.63 -1.31 -6.09
CA GLU A 54 10.98 -0.17 -6.94
C GLU A 54 10.63 -0.35 -8.43
N LYS A 55 9.90 -1.42 -8.77
CA LYS A 55 9.46 -1.67 -10.14
C LYS A 55 8.36 -0.71 -10.53
N CYS A 56 8.60 0.06 -11.60
CA CYS A 56 7.56 0.84 -12.28
C CYS A 56 6.61 -0.11 -13.01
N ILE A 57 5.33 -0.09 -12.65
CA ILE A 57 4.29 -0.95 -13.25
C ILE A 57 3.30 -0.16 -14.11
N TYR A 58 3.34 1.17 -14.04
CA TYR A 58 2.62 2.06 -14.92
C TYR A 58 3.38 3.36 -15.07
N ASP A 59 3.43 3.87 -16.29
CA ASP A 59 4.00 5.17 -16.63
C ASP A 59 3.17 5.81 -17.73
N SER A 60 2.49 6.91 -17.43
CA SER A 60 1.58 7.55 -18.38
C SER A 60 2.28 7.95 -19.69
N ASP A 61 3.58 8.28 -19.65
CA ASP A 61 4.34 8.61 -20.86
C ASP A 61 4.44 7.43 -21.84
N SER A 62 4.51 6.20 -21.30
CA SER A 62 4.57 4.97 -22.10
C SER A 62 3.22 4.56 -22.68
N TYR A 63 2.11 5.11 -22.17
CA TYR A 63 0.75 4.74 -22.52
C TYR A 63 -0.09 5.87 -23.14
N LYS A 64 0.54 7.00 -23.55
CA LYS A 64 -0.15 8.16 -24.14
C LYS A 64 -1.09 7.82 -25.31
N ASN A 65 -0.77 6.78 -26.08
CA ASN A 65 -1.54 6.35 -27.25
C ASN A 65 -2.49 5.16 -26.98
N SER A 66 -2.62 4.74 -25.72
CA SER A 66 -3.37 3.56 -25.31
C SER A 66 -4.55 3.97 -24.39
N PRO A 67 -5.65 4.52 -24.94
CA PRO A 67 -6.75 5.08 -24.15
C PRO A 67 -7.47 4.07 -23.25
N ASN A 68 -7.26 2.76 -23.50
CA ASN A 68 -7.87 1.69 -22.72
C ASN A 68 -7.10 1.34 -21.44
N ILE A 69 -5.88 1.88 -21.24
CA ILE A 69 -5.05 1.60 -20.06
C ILE A 69 -4.86 2.91 -19.27
N THR A 70 -5.53 2.98 -18.13
CA THR A 70 -5.48 4.13 -17.23
C THR A 70 -4.69 3.81 -15.96
N ALA A 71 -4.06 4.79 -15.35
CA ALA A 71 -3.39 4.66 -14.06
C ALA A 71 -4.37 4.10 -13.01
N ALA A 72 -5.62 4.60 -13.03
CA ALA A 72 -6.68 4.12 -12.13
C ALA A 72 -6.99 2.63 -12.33
N SER A 73 -7.08 2.14 -13.57
CA SER A 73 -7.32 0.73 -13.86
C SER A 73 -6.18 -0.16 -13.37
N VAL A 74 -4.92 0.25 -13.58
CA VAL A 74 -3.75 -0.49 -13.10
C VAL A 74 -3.71 -0.53 -11.58
N LEU A 75 -3.95 0.61 -10.92
CA LEU A 75 -4.00 0.67 -9.46
C LEU A 75 -5.10 -0.22 -8.88
N LYS A 76 -6.28 -0.25 -9.52
CA LYS A 76 -7.40 -1.10 -9.10
C LYS A 76 -7.02 -2.59 -9.14
N GLU A 77 -6.38 -3.03 -10.22
CA GLU A 77 -5.91 -4.42 -10.33
C GLU A 77 -4.84 -4.74 -9.27
N VAL A 78 -3.93 -3.80 -8.98
CA VAL A 78 -2.91 -4.00 -7.94
C VAL A 78 -3.51 -4.15 -6.54
N LEU A 79 -4.53 -3.36 -6.21
CA LEU A 79 -5.14 -3.37 -4.87
C LEU A 79 -6.13 -4.51 -4.67
N PHE A 80 -6.94 -4.81 -5.69
CA PHE A 80 -8.10 -5.70 -5.57
C PHE A 80 -8.04 -6.93 -6.48
N GLY A 81 -7.08 -7.00 -7.38
CA GLY A 81 -6.87 -8.13 -8.27
C GLY A 81 -6.28 -9.35 -7.58
N LYS A 82 -5.92 -10.34 -8.40
CA LYS A 82 -5.42 -11.61 -7.89
C LYS A 82 -4.00 -11.46 -7.35
N LYS A 83 -3.83 -11.75 -6.06
CA LYS A 83 -2.52 -11.75 -5.41
C LYS A 83 -1.55 -12.73 -6.08
N THR A 84 -0.34 -12.28 -6.36
CA THR A 84 0.74 -13.10 -6.89
C THR A 84 1.27 -14.07 -5.82
N ILE A 85 2.09 -15.04 -6.24
CA ILE A 85 2.77 -15.95 -5.31
C ILE A 85 3.67 -15.17 -4.35
N ASP A 86 4.39 -14.17 -4.86
CA ASP A 86 5.31 -13.37 -4.05
C ASP A 86 4.59 -12.46 -3.07
N GLU A 87 3.44 -11.89 -3.45
CA GLU A 87 2.58 -11.14 -2.52
C GLU A 87 2.04 -12.03 -1.40
N LYS A 88 1.66 -13.28 -1.70
CA LYS A 88 1.25 -14.26 -0.68
C LYS A 88 2.39 -14.60 0.26
N LYS A 89 3.61 -14.82 -0.24
CA LYS A 89 4.81 -15.03 0.58
C LYS A 89 5.08 -13.83 1.48
N LEU A 90 5.02 -12.61 0.93
CA LEU A 90 5.22 -11.38 1.69
C LEU A 90 4.19 -11.23 2.83
N ILE A 91 2.91 -11.55 2.57
CA ILE A 91 1.87 -11.56 3.61
C ILE A 91 2.17 -12.59 4.70
N CYS A 92 2.66 -13.78 4.32
CA CYS A 92 3.05 -14.82 5.28
C CYS A 92 4.21 -14.34 6.18
N HIS A 93 5.27 -13.78 5.58
CA HIS A 93 6.38 -13.20 6.34
C HIS A 93 5.92 -12.07 7.27
N ALA A 94 5.04 -11.19 6.81
CA ALA A 94 4.49 -10.12 7.62
C ALA A 94 3.69 -10.65 8.83
N LYS A 95 2.89 -11.72 8.65
CA LYS A 95 2.16 -12.37 9.75
C LYS A 95 3.10 -13.00 10.77
N ASN A 96 4.14 -13.70 10.32
CA ASN A 96 5.13 -14.30 11.22
C ASN A 96 5.84 -13.24 12.05
N ARG A 97 6.30 -12.17 11.40
CA ARG A 97 6.91 -11.01 12.07
C ARG A 97 5.96 -10.38 13.09
N LEU A 98 4.68 -10.28 12.77
CA LEU A 98 3.68 -9.75 13.69
C LEU A 98 3.58 -10.58 14.97
N ASN A 99 3.52 -11.91 14.81
CA ASN A 99 3.46 -12.84 15.93
C ASN A 99 4.73 -12.80 16.80
N GLU A 100 5.90 -12.61 16.20
CA GLU A 100 7.15 -12.43 16.94
C GLU A 100 7.12 -11.16 17.79
N LEU A 101 6.67 -10.05 17.20
CA LEU A 101 6.56 -8.77 17.90
C LEU A 101 5.56 -8.84 19.05
N ASP A 102 4.42 -9.49 18.85
CA ASP A 102 3.41 -9.69 19.92
C ASP A 102 4.01 -10.44 21.12
N LYS A 103 4.75 -11.53 20.87
CA LYS A 103 5.45 -12.27 21.93
C LYS A 103 6.51 -11.45 22.68
N LEU A 104 7.15 -10.49 22.01
CA LEU A 104 8.13 -9.61 22.65
C LEU A 104 7.44 -8.58 23.54
N ILE A 105 6.31 -8.03 23.09
CA ILE A 105 5.49 -7.09 23.86
C ILE A 105 4.88 -7.77 25.09
N ASP A 106 4.36 -8.99 24.94
CA ASP A 106 3.79 -9.75 26.07
C ASP A 106 4.82 -10.05 27.16
N LYS A 107 6.11 -10.11 26.82
CA LYS A 107 7.21 -10.33 27.78
C LYS A 107 7.72 -9.04 28.43
N SER A 108 7.43 -7.87 27.85
CA SER A 108 7.86 -6.57 28.36
C SER A 108 6.82 -5.88 29.24
N LEU A 109 5.63 -6.49 29.37
CA LEU A 109 4.57 -6.17 30.32
C LEU A 109 4.74 -6.95 31.63
#